data_AF-A0A2R5FYG4-F1
#
_entry.id   AF-A0A2R5FYG4-F1
#
_cell.length_a   1.000
_cell.length_b   1.000
_cell.length_c   1.000
_cell.angle_alpha   90.00
_cell.angle_beta   90.00
_cell.angle_gamma   90.00
#
_symmetry.space_group_name_H-M   'P 1'
#
loop_
_entity.id
_entity.type
_entity.pdbx_description
1 polymer ?
#
loop_
_entity_poly.entity_id
_entity_poly.type
_entity_poly.pdbx_seq_one_letter_code
_entity_poly.pdbx_strand_id
1 'polypeptide(L)'
;MSDILNHIEENRKETKRLIGMKYEQLQQLIQNAEQLHHEKQALLESKKVRIITGGGGRKPKLSIKEQIILTLVYLRHMTSFQLLGIQFGVSESTANDTFNYWLPLLR
;
A
#
# COMPACT_ATOMS: atom_id res chain seq x y z
N MET A 1 15.09 -2.85 -0.79
CA MET A 1 14.55 -1.65 -0.10
C MET A 1 13.92 -0.81 -1.18
N SER A 2 12.69 -0.35 -1.01
CA SER A 2 11.94 0.32 -2.06
C SER A 2 12.43 1.74 -2.28
N ASP A 3 13.40 1.88 -3.17
CA ASP A 3 13.96 3.16 -3.64
C ASP A 3 12.88 4.18 -4.07
N ILE A 4 11.69 3.70 -4.45
CA ILE A 4 10.55 4.52 -4.88
C ILE A 4 10.06 5.45 -3.76
N LEU A 5 10.00 4.98 -2.51
CA LEU A 5 9.53 5.80 -1.38
C LEU A 5 10.51 6.91 -1.07
N ASN A 6 11.79 6.58 -0.95
CA ASN A 6 12.86 7.54 -0.71
C ASN A 6 12.92 8.56 -1.85
N HIS A 7 12.76 8.12 -3.10
CA HIS A 7 12.76 9.01 -4.24
C HIS A 7 11.57 9.98 -4.27
N ILE A 8 10.38 9.56 -3.77
CA ILE A 8 9.22 10.44 -3.62
C ILE A 8 9.44 11.47 -2.51
N GLU A 9 10.07 11.07 -1.40
CA GLU A 9 10.36 11.96 -0.27
C GLU A 9 11.45 12.99 -0.61
N GLU A 10 12.50 12.57 -1.33
CA GLU A 10 13.59 13.44 -1.80
C GLU A 10 13.13 14.39 -2.91
N ASN A 11 12.24 13.94 -3.80
CA ASN A 11 11.77 14.73 -4.94
C ASN A 11 10.27 15.08 -4.87
N ARG A 12 9.89 15.91 -3.89
CA ARG A 12 8.51 16.42 -3.70
C ARG A 12 7.87 17.05 -4.95
N LYS A 13 8.69 17.54 -5.90
CA LYS A 13 8.22 18.10 -7.19
C LYS A 13 7.91 17.02 -8.23
N GLU A 14 8.64 15.91 -8.22
CA GLU A 14 8.44 14.75 -9.11
C GLU A 14 7.24 13.89 -8.67
N THR A 15 6.80 13.98 -7.42
CA THR A 15 5.60 13.28 -6.92
C THR A 15 4.36 13.54 -7.79
N LYS A 16 4.20 14.76 -8.31
CA LYS A 16 3.12 15.11 -9.25
C LYS A 16 3.29 14.39 -10.58
N ARG A 17 4.52 14.17 -11.04
CA ARG A 17 4.84 13.45 -12.29
C ARG A 17 4.74 11.94 -12.15
N LEU A 18 4.91 11.38 -10.96
CA LEU A 18 4.79 9.95 -10.65
C LEU A 18 3.39 9.49 -10.26
N ILE A 19 2.67 10.23 -9.40
CA ILE A 19 1.35 9.83 -8.85
C ILE A 19 0.19 10.76 -9.27
N GLY A 20 0.48 12.00 -9.64
CA GLY A 20 -0.50 12.88 -10.34
C GLY A 20 -1.09 13.94 -9.42
N MET A 21 -0.66 13.90 -8.16
CA MET A 21 -1.15 14.70 -7.05
C MET A 21 0.01 15.39 -6.35
N LYS A 22 -0.30 16.45 -5.59
CA LYS A 22 0.71 17.14 -4.77
C LYS A 22 1.18 16.22 -3.65
N TYR A 23 2.43 16.39 -3.23
CA TYR A 23 3.00 15.64 -2.11
C TYR A 23 2.15 15.75 -0.82
N GLU A 24 1.65 16.94 -0.49
CA GLU A 24 0.76 17.16 0.65
C GLU A 24 -0.53 16.31 0.58
N GLN A 25 -1.15 16.25 -0.60
CA GLN A 25 -2.36 15.45 -0.81
C GLN A 25 -2.06 13.95 -0.71
N LEU A 26 -0.89 13.53 -1.19
CA LEU A 26 -0.45 12.14 -1.09
C LEU A 26 -0.26 11.76 0.38
N GLN A 27 0.38 12.63 1.16
CA GLN A 27 0.64 12.39 2.57
C GLN A 27 -0.66 12.30 3.37
N GLN A 28 -1.63 13.19 3.09
CA GLN A 28 -2.97 13.11 3.68
C GLN A 28 -3.70 11.81 3.30
N LEU A 29 -3.62 11.39 2.04
CA LEU A 29 -4.25 10.15 1.58
C LEU A 29 -3.62 8.92 2.24
N ILE A 30 -2.30 8.88 2.37
CA ILE A 30 -1.59 7.79 3.06
C ILE A 30 -2.02 7.72 4.54
N GLN A 31 -2.07 8.86 5.24
CA GLN A 31 -2.50 8.90 6.63
C GLN A 31 -3.95 8.40 6.82
N ASN A 32 -4.87 8.84 5.96
CA ASN A 32 -6.26 8.39 6.00
C ASN A 32 -6.36 6.88 5.71
N ALA A 33 -5.60 6.39 4.73
CA ALA A 33 -5.57 4.97 4.38
C ALA A 33 -4.98 4.11 5.50
N GLU A 34 -3.93 4.58 6.18
CA GLU A 34 -3.37 3.94 7.37
C GLU A 34 -4.41 3.85 8.50
N GLN A 35 -5.17 4.91 8.76
CA GLN A 35 -6.25 4.89 9.75
C GLN A 35 -7.34 3.86 9.40
N LEU A 36 -7.85 3.87 8.16
CA LEU A 36 -8.85 2.90 7.70
C LEU A 36 -8.35 1.45 7.79
N HIS A 37 -7.07 1.23 7.50
CA HIS A 37 -6.44 -0.07 7.65
C HIS A 37 -6.45 -0.54 9.10
N HIS A 38 -6.07 0.33 10.05
CA HIS A 38 -6.10 0.04 11.47
C HIS A 38 -7.53 -0.22 11.98
N GLU A 39 -8.52 0.56 11.55
CA GLU A 39 -9.93 0.34 11.91
C GLU A 39 -10.43 -1.01 11.40
N LYS A 40 -10.14 -1.34 10.13
CA LYS A 40 -10.50 -2.64 9.56
C LYS A 40 -9.80 -3.79 10.28
N GLN A 41 -8.53 -3.64 10.62
CA GLN A 41 -7.81 -4.63 11.43
C GLN A 41 -8.46 -4.78 12.81
N ALA A 42 -8.74 -3.68 13.52
CA ALA A 42 -9.39 -3.72 14.83
C ALA A 42 -10.76 -4.40 14.78
N LEU A 43 -11.54 -4.16 13.73
CA LEU A 43 -12.85 -4.80 13.51
C LEU A 43 -12.73 -6.29 13.19
N LEU A 44 -11.70 -6.69 12.43
CA LEU A 44 -11.39 -8.10 12.18
C LEU A 44 -10.88 -8.80 13.45
N GLU A 45 -10.11 -8.10 14.29
CA GLU A 45 -9.64 -8.62 15.57
C GLU A 45 -10.78 -8.76 16.57
N SER A 46 -11.70 -7.79 16.66
CA SER A 46 -12.85 -7.84 17.57
C SER A 46 -13.87 -8.93 17.19
N LYS A 47 -13.99 -9.25 15.89
CA LYS A 47 -14.83 -10.35 15.40
C LYS A 47 -14.18 -11.74 15.54
N LYS A 48 -12.87 -11.83 15.77
CA LYS A 48 -12.17 -13.11 15.89
C LYS A 48 -12.27 -13.65 17.32
N VAL A 49 -12.90 -14.80 17.48
CA VAL A 49 -12.79 -15.60 18.71
C VAL A 49 -11.46 -16.35 18.65
N ARG A 50 -10.46 -15.92 19.44
CA ARG A 50 -9.14 -16.55 19.50
C ARG A 50 -8.99 -17.43 20.73
N ILE A 51 -8.45 -18.64 20.52
CA ILE A 51 -8.02 -19.57 21.59
C ILE A 51 -6.54 -19.31 21.97
N ILE A 52 -5.74 -18.75 21.05
CA ILE A 52 -4.30 -18.44 21.22
C ILE A 52 -4.00 -16.96 20.99
N THR A 53 -2.90 -16.46 21.56
CA THR A 53 -2.37 -15.12 21.29
C THR A 53 -2.08 -14.93 19.79
N GLY A 54 -2.51 -13.78 19.24
CA GLY A 54 -2.28 -13.46 17.84
C GLY A 54 -0.81 -13.18 17.55
N GLY A 55 -0.32 -13.61 16.38
CA GLY A 55 1.05 -13.30 15.95
C GLY A 55 1.73 -14.35 15.06
N GLY A 56 1.14 -15.55 14.88
CA GLY A 56 1.75 -16.63 14.09
C GLY A 56 1.75 -16.45 12.56
N GLY A 57 1.28 -15.30 12.05
CA GLY A 57 1.18 -15.05 10.61
C GLY A 57 2.51 -14.63 9.97
N ARG A 58 2.67 -14.90 8.67
CA ARG A 58 3.79 -14.39 7.88
C ARG A 58 3.74 -12.85 7.85
N LYS A 59 4.82 -12.19 8.28
CA LYS A 59 4.93 -10.73 8.16
C LYS A 59 4.87 -10.34 6.68
N PRO A 60 4.06 -9.34 6.30
CA PRO A 60 3.99 -8.87 4.92
C PRO A 60 5.37 -8.36 4.47
N LYS A 61 5.73 -8.64 3.21
CA LYS A 61 7.01 -8.20 2.62
C LYS A 61 7.05 -6.69 2.37
N LEU A 62 5.87 -6.08 2.19
CA LEU A 62 5.69 -4.66 1.91
C LEU A 62 5.15 -3.95 3.16
N SER A 63 5.73 -2.80 3.48
CA SER A 63 5.19 -1.80 4.39
C SER A 63 3.85 -1.27 3.88
N ILE A 64 3.00 -0.79 4.80
CA ILE A 64 1.68 -0.23 4.49
C ILE A 64 1.80 0.89 3.44
N LYS A 65 2.79 1.78 3.60
CA LYS A 65 3.05 2.87 2.65
C LYS A 65 3.38 2.34 1.25
N GLU A 66 4.21 1.30 1.15
CA GLU A 66 4.56 0.69 -0.14
C GLU A 66 3.34 0.07 -0.82
N GLN A 67 2.47 -0.58 -0.03
CA GLN A 67 1.25 -1.17 -0.54
C GLN A 67 0.26 -0.13 -1.10
N ILE A 68 0.11 1.01 -0.40
CA ILE A 68 -0.70 2.13 -0.86
C ILE A 68 -0.11 2.70 -2.16
N ILE A 69 1.20 2.94 -2.21
CA ILE A 69 1.87 3.49 -3.40
C ILE A 69 1.77 2.53 -4.58
N LEU A 70 1.93 1.22 -4.37
CA LEU A 70 1.72 0.20 -5.41
C LEU A 70 0.34 0.35 -6.06
N THR A 71 -0.69 0.55 -5.23
CA THR A 71 -2.07 0.73 -5.69
C THR A 71 -2.24 2.03 -6.47
N LEU A 72 -1.65 3.14 -6.00
CA LEU A 72 -1.71 4.43 -6.68
C LEU A 72 -0.96 4.43 -8.01
N VAL A 73 0.20 3.76 -8.08
CA VAL A 73 0.97 3.59 -9.33
C VAL A 73 0.18 2.77 -10.34
N TYR A 74 -0.50 1.70 -9.90
CA TYR A 74 -1.41 0.95 -10.76
C TYR A 74 -2.53 1.84 -11.31
N LEU A 75 -3.25 2.56 -10.43
CA LEU A 75 -4.38 3.40 -10.82
C LEU A 75 -3.99 4.50 -11.82
N ARG A 76 -2.77 5.03 -11.71
CA ARG A 76 -2.28 6.07 -12.60
C ARG A 76 -1.79 5.54 -13.95
N HIS A 77 -0.95 4.50 -13.93
CA HIS A 77 -0.22 4.06 -15.12
C HIS A 77 -0.84 2.84 -15.80
N MET A 78 -1.84 2.21 -15.18
CA MET A 78 -2.48 0.98 -15.65
C MET A 78 -1.44 -0.10 -16.04
N THR A 79 -0.42 -0.26 -15.20
CA THR A 79 0.68 -1.21 -15.43
C THR A 79 0.30 -2.63 -15.06
N SER A 80 1.00 -3.62 -15.61
CA SER A 80 0.77 -5.02 -15.25
C SER A 80 1.26 -5.33 -13.83
N PHE A 81 0.60 -6.28 -13.15
CA PHE A 81 1.02 -6.74 -11.82
C PHE A 81 2.42 -7.39 -11.82
N GLN A 82 2.87 -7.92 -12.96
CA GLN A 82 4.24 -8.41 -13.13
C GLN A 82 5.26 -7.28 -13.01
N LEU A 83 5.02 -6.16 -13.72
CA LEU A 83 5.91 -5.01 -13.67
C LEU A 83 5.89 -4.37 -12.27
N LEU A 84 4.71 -4.27 -11.64
CA LEU A 84 4.60 -3.81 -10.25
C LEU A 84 5.34 -4.75 -9.29
N GLY A 85 5.21 -6.07 -9.47
CA GLY A 85 5.96 -7.05 -8.70
C GLY A 85 7.47 -6.81 -8.79
N ILE A 86 7.99 -6.57 -10.00
CA ILE A 86 9.41 -6.25 -10.22
C ILE A 86 9.79 -4.94 -9.53
N GLN A 87 9.02 -3.87 -9.71
CA GLN A 87 9.28 -2.55 -9.14
C GLN A 87 9.30 -2.54 -7.61
N PHE A 88 8.43 -3.34 -6.98
CA PHE A 88 8.29 -3.41 -5.53
C PHE A 88 8.98 -4.63 -4.90
N GLY A 89 9.68 -5.45 -5.69
CA GLY A 89 10.39 -6.64 -5.20
C GLY A 89 9.48 -7.75 -4.65
N VAL A 90 8.27 -7.88 -5.17
CA VAL A 90 7.28 -8.89 -4.77
C VAL A 90 6.80 -9.75 -5.94
N SER A 91 6.12 -10.86 -5.66
CA SER A 91 5.51 -11.66 -6.74
C SER A 91 4.31 -10.92 -7.35
N GLU A 92 3.98 -11.25 -8.60
CA GLU A 92 2.76 -10.79 -9.27
C GLU A 92 1.51 -11.01 -8.41
N SER A 93 1.37 -12.21 -7.83
CA SER A 93 0.27 -12.54 -6.92
C SER A 93 0.22 -11.62 -5.70
N THR A 94 1.37 -11.32 -5.09
CA THR A 94 1.43 -10.41 -3.94
C THR A 94 1.00 -9.00 -4.33
N ALA A 95 1.43 -8.51 -5.50
CA ALA A 95 1.03 -7.20 -6.01
C ALA A 95 -0.49 -7.14 -6.28
N ASN A 96 -1.04 -8.19 -6.90
CA ASN A 96 -2.48 -8.31 -7.16
C ASN A 96 -3.30 -8.36 -5.87
N ASP A 97 -2.90 -9.16 -4.88
CA ASP A 97 -3.60 -9.27 -3.60
C ASP A 97 -3.56 -7.94 -2.84
N THR A 98 -2.42 -7.26 -2.88
CA THR A 98 -2.23 -5.94 -2.30
C THR A 98 -3.17 -4.92 -2.96
N PHE A 99 -3.21 -4.87 -4.29
CA PHE A 99 -4.08 -3.97 -5.02
C PHE A 99 -5.56 -4.19 -4.68
N ASN A 100 -6.03 -5.45 -4.72
CA ASN A 100 -7.42 -5.78 -4.42
C ASN A 100 -7.80 -5.49 -2.96
N TYR A 101 -6.84 -5.55 -2.04
CA TYR A 101 -7.07 -5.17 -0.64
C TYR A 101 -7.24 -3.66 -0.46
N TRP A 102 -6.40 -2.85 -1.11
CA TRP A 102 -6.35 -1.40 -0.93
C TRP A 102 -7.33 -0.64 -1.83
N LEU A 103 -7.64 -1.14 -3.02
CA LEU A 103 -8.61 -0.52 -3.94
C LEU A 103 -9.95 -0.15 -3.25
N PRO A 104 -10.62 -1.04 -2.51
CA PRO A 104 -11.87 -0.70 -1.83
C PRO A 104 -11.69 0.20 -0.60
N LEU A 105 -10.47 0.33 -0.06
CA LEU A 105 -10.17 1.25 1.04
C LEU A 105 -9.88 2.67 0.56
N LEU A 106 -9.47 2.82 -0.71
CA LEU A 106 -9.11 4.08 -1.34
C LEU A 106 -10.22 4.66 -2.24
N ARG A 107 -11.31 3.91 -2.43
CA ARG A 107 -12.47 4.29 -3.25
C ARG A 107 -13.54 4.98 -2.41
#